data_AF-A0A0U3I3Y6-F1
#
_entry.id   AF-A0A0U3I3Y6-F1
#
_cell.length_a   1.000
_cell.length_b   1.000
_cell.length_c   1.000
_cell.angle_alpha   90.00
_cell.angle_beta   90.00
_cell.angle_gamma   90.00
#
_symmetry.space_group_name_H-M   'P 1'
#
loop_
_entity.id
_entity.type
_entity.pdbx_description
1 polymer ?
#
loop_
_entity_poly.entity_id
_entity_poly.type
_entity_poly.pdbx_seq_one_letter_code
_entity_poly.pdbx_strand_id
1 'polypeptide(L)'
;MLLMIVLALIFFERKLQSEVQFEVENQLRQSAAHIAEQFERRYRADLSYLHFLKDTPPFPGIARALKNNGVDPQGNQPIELWKSRIATISRSLIYNNAELLQLRIIMPDGREFVRVDRRRGKVEQIPEAKLQDK
;
A
#
# COMPACT_ATOMS: atom_id res chain seq x y z
N MET A 1 50.12 21.64 -37.85
CA MET A 1 49.47 22.31 -36.70
C MET A 1 47.94 22.22 -36.77
N LEU A 2 47.29 22.68 -37.85
CA LEU A 2 45.82 22.64 -37.99
C LEU A 2 45.21 21.22 -37.86
N LEU A 3 45.82 20.22 -38.52
CA LEU A 3 45.38 18.82 -38.48
C LEU A 3 45.39 18.23 -37.05
N MET A 4 46.41 18.59 -36.26
CA MET A 4 46.55 18.13 -34.87
C MET A 4 45.45 18.71 -33.98
N ILE A 5 45.07 19.97 -34.22
CA ILE A 5 43.98 20.64 -33.50
C ILE A 5 42.65 19.96 -33.83
N VAL A 6 42.39 19.68 -35.10
CA VAL A 6 41.16 18.99 -35.54
C VAL A 6 41.07 17.58 -34.92
N LEU A 7 42.17 16.81 -34.91
CA LEU A 7 42.20 15.50 -34.28
C LEU A 7 41.98 15.56 -32.76
N ALA A 8 42.57 16.55 -32.10
CA ALA A 8 42.37 16.76 -30.66
C ALA A 8 40.91 17.14 -30.33
N LEU A 9 40.28 17.98 -31.16
CA LEU A 9 38.86 18.34 -31.02
C LEU A 9 37.96 17.13 -31.19
N ILE A 10 38.17 16.32 -32.23
CA ILE A 10 37.40 15.09 -32.47
C ILE A 10 37.58 14.10 -31.32
N PHE A 11 38.80 13.95 -30.81
CA PHE A 11 39.08 13.10 -29.66
C PHE A 11 38.35 13.58 -28.39
N PHE A 12 38.39 14.88 -28.13
CA PHE A 12 37.73 15.50 -26.98
C PHE A 12 36.21 15.37 -27.04
N GLU A 13 35.60 15.63 -28.21
CA GLU A 13 34.16 15.43 -28.43
C GLU A 13 33.73 13.99 -28.20
N ARG A 14 34.48 13.02 -28.76
CA ARG A 14 34.19 11.60 -28.56
C ARG A 14 34.30 11.19 -27.09
N LYS A 15 35.30 11.71 -26.38
CA LYS A 15 35.49 11.46 -24.95
C LYS A 15 34.32 12.02 -24.13
N LEU A 16 33.95 13.27 -24.37
CA LEU A 16 32.79 13.92 -23.74
C LEU A 16 31.49 13.17 -23.98
N GLN A 17 31.21 12.77 -25.22
CA GLN A 17 30.01 12.02 -25.55
C GLN A 17 29.97 10.68 -24.80
N SER A 18 31.09 9.96 -24.74
CA SER A 18 31.16 8.68 -24.03
C SER A 18 30.97 8.83 -22.52
N GLU A 19 31.55 9.88 -21.91
CA GLU A 19 31.41 10.16 -20.48
C GLU A 19 29.97 10.54 -20.12
N VAL A 20 29.33 11.39 -20.93
CA VAL A 20 27.93 11.79 -20.73
C VAL A 20 26.99 10.58 -20.87
N GLN A 21 27.18 9.74 -21.88
CA GLN A 21 26.34 8.54 -22.06
C GLN A 21 26.50 7.56 -20.90
N PHE A 22 27.74 7.34 -20.44
CA PHE A 22 28.02 6.48 -19.30
C PHE A 22 27.38 7.01 -18.00
N GLU A 23 27.49 8.31 -17.74
CA GLU A 23 26.88 8.96 -16.57
C GLU A 23 25.35 8.85 -16.61
N VAL A 24 24.72 9.16 -17.75
CA VAL A 24 23.26 9.06 -17.91
C VAL A 24 22.78 7.61 -17.73
N GLU A 25 23.48 6.63 -18.31
CA GLU A 25 23.13 5.22 -18.14
C GLU A 25 23.25 4.77 -16.67
N ASN A 26 24.31 5.18 -15.99
CA ASN A 26 24.50 4.87 -14.58
C ASN A 26 23.44 5.52 -13.70
N GLN A 27 23.11 6.80 -13.94
CA GLN A 27 22.05 7.49 -13.21
C GLN A 27 20.69 6.83 -13.43
N LEU A 28 20.39 6.41 -14.66
CA LEU A 28 19.14 5.70 -14.96
C LEU A 28 19.08 4.35 -14.24
N ARG A 29 20.18 3.57 -14.26
CA ARG A 29 20.29 2.29 -13.55
C ARG A 29 20.13 2.47 -12.03
N GLN A 30 20.79 3.46 -11.46
CA GLN A 30 20.68 3.78 -10.03
C GLN A 30 19.26 4.22 -9.67
N SER A 31 18.64 5.06 -10.48
CA SER A 31 17.26 5.51 -10.28
C SER A 31 16.28 4.34 -10.34
N ALA A 32 16.43 3.46 -11.34
CA ALA A 32 15.62 2.25 -11.47
C ALA A 32 15.79 1.32 -10.26
N ALA A 33 17.02 1.11 -9.80
CA ALA A 33 17.30 0.30 -8.61
C ALA A 33 16.69 0.92 -7.34
N HIS A 34 16.77 2.24 -7.18
CA HIS A 34 16.18 2.93 -6.04
C HIS A 34 14.65 2.84 -6.04
N ILE A 35 14.00 3.00 -7.20
CA ILE A 35 12.56 2.82 -7.36
C ILE A 35 12.16 1.39 -7.02
N ALA A 36 12.90 0.39 -7.50
CA ALA A 36 12.63 -1.02 -7.20
C ALA A 36 12.73 -1.30 -5.69
N GLU A 37 13.75 -0.75 -5.03
CA GLU A 37 13.93 -0.89 -3.59
C GLU A 37 12.82 -0.20 -2.79
N GLN A 38 12.40 1.00 -3.20
CA GLN A 38 11.26 1.70 -2.60
C GLN A 38 9.95 0.91 -2.76
N PHE A 39 9.71 0.35 -3.95
CA PHE A 39 8.56 -0.50 -4.22
C PHE A 39 8.56 -1.74 -3.33
N GLU A 40 9.69 -2.45 -3.24
CA GLU A 40 9.82 -3.65 -2.39
C GLU A 40 9.56 -3.34 -0.91
N ARG A 41 10.11 -2.23 -0.39
CA ARG A 41 9.82 -1.78 0.97
C ARG A 41 8.33 -1.52 1.16
N ARG A 42 7.71 -0.81 0.23
CA ARG A 42 6.28 -0.48 0.28
C ARG A 42 5.42 -1.74 0.26
N TYR A 43 5.71 -2.65 -0.66
CA TYR A 43 5.02 -3.92 -0.81
C TYR A 43 5.09 -4.77 0.47
N ARG A 44 6.28 -4.87 1.08
CA ARG A 44 6.45 -5.57 2.36
C ARG A 44 5.67 -4.92 3.51
N ALA A 45 5.62 -3.58 3.56
CA ALA A 45 4.81 -2.86 4.54
C ALA A 45 3.32 -3.18 4.35
N ASP A 46 2.83 -3.13 3.12
CA ASP A 46 1.44 -3.46 2.77
C ASP A 46 1.08 -4.90 3.18
N LEU A 47 1.94 -5.88 2.91
CA LEU A 47 1.75 -7.26 3.38
C LEU A 47 1.75 -7.36 4.91
N SER A 48 2.65 -6.65 5.59
CA SER A 48 2.71 -6.62 7.06
C SER A 48 1.41 -6.10 7.67
N TYR A 49 0.81 -5.04 7.09
CA TYR A 49 -0.49 -4.54 7.52
C TYR A 49 -1.62 -5.56 7.34
N LEU A 50 -1.64 -6.29 6.23
CA LEU A 50 -2.62 -7.35 6.00
C LEU A 50 -2.48 -8.50 7.00
N HIS A 51 -1.24 -8.92 7.29
CA HIS A 51 -0.97 -9.94 8.31
C HIS A 51 -1.42 -9.47 9.70
N PHE A 52 -1.05 -8.26 10.09
CA PHE A 52 -1.49 -7.65 11.35
C PHE A 52 -3.02 -7.67 11.48
N LEU A 53 -3.74 -7.20 10.46
CA LEU A 53 -5.20 -7.19 10.45
C LEU A 53 -5.78 -8.60 10.58
N LYS A 54 -5.31 -9.55 9.77
CA LYS A 54 -5.74 -10.95 9.79
C LYS A 54 -5.57 -11.59 11.17
N ASP A 55 -4.49 -11.25 11.85
CA ASP A 55 -4.13 -11.84 13.15
C ASP A 55 -4.82 -11.14 14.33
N THR A 56 -5.57 -10.06 14.08
CA THR A 56 -6.39 -9.44 15.12
C THR A 56 -7.59 -10.33 15.49
N PRO A 57 -8.03 -10.35 16.76
CA PRO A 57 -9.17 -11.16 17.21
C PRO A 57 -10.47 -11.02 16.38
N PRO A 58 -10.81 -9.86 15.80
CA PRO A 58 -12.04 -9.73 15.00
C PRO A 58 -12.12 -10.62 13.77
N PHE A 59 -11.03 -10.91 13.06
CA PHE A 59 -11.11 -11.74 11.84
C PHE A 59 -11.67 -13.15 12.10
N PRO A 60 -11.11 -13.95 13.03
CA PRO A 60 -11.69 -15.24 13.37
C PRO A 60 -13.06 -15.10 14.06
N GLY A 61 -13.31 -14.03 14.81
CA GLY A 61 -14.62 -13.75 15.41
C GLY A 61 -15.72 -13.52 14.38
N ILE A 62 -15.46 -12.72 13.34
CA ILE A 62 -16.35 -12.51 12.19
C ILE A 62 -16.61 -13.84 11.49
N ALA A 63 -15.56 -14.60 11.18
CA ALA A 63 -15.69 -15.89 10.50
C ALA A 63 -16.55 -16.88 11.30
N ARG A 64 -16.40 -16.94 12.63
CA ARG A 64 -17.25 -17.78 13.48
C ARG A 64 -18.68 -17.27 13.54
N ALA A 65 -18.90 -15.96 13.70
CA ALA A 65 -20.24 -15.38 13.74
C ALA A 65 -21.02 -15.65 12.43
N LEU A 66 -20.37 -15.52 11.27
CA LEU A 66 -20.98 -15.82 9.97
C LEU A 66 -21.45 -17.28 9.84
N LYS A 67 -20.74 -18.21 10.47
CA LYS A 67 -21.13 -19.64 10.50
C LYS A 67 -22.20 -19.96 11.53
N ASN A 68 -22.50 -19.05 12.45
CA ASN A 68 -23.36 -19.27 13.61
C ASN A 68 -24.44 -18.17 13.71
N ASN A 69 -25.17 -17.93 12.61
CA ASN A 69 -26.32 -17.02 12.56
C ASN A 69 -26.04 -15.59 13.06
N GLY A 70 -24.83 -15.09 12.83
CA GLY A 70 -24.42 -13.73 13.22
C GLY A 70 -23.92 -13.61 14.66
N VAL A 71 -23.74 -14.70 15.40
CA VAL A 71 -23.21 -14.69 16.77
C VAL A 71 -21.99 -15.59 16.87
N ASP A 72 -20.87 -15.06 17.35
CA ASP A 72 -19.67 -15.84 17.63
C ASP A 72 -19.88 -16.69 18.91
N PRO A 73 -19.92 -18.03 18.82
CA PRO A 73 -20.20 -18.91 19.95
C PRO A 73 -19.07 -18.92 21.00
N GLN A 74 -17.84 -18.55 20.65
CA GLN A 74 -16.72 -18.56 21.60
C GLN A 74 -16.85 -17.47 22.67
N GLY A 75 -17.41 -16.32 22.28
CA GLY A 75 -17.58 -15.17 23.18
C GLY A 75 -19.03 -14.75 23.40
N ASN A 76 -19.99 -15.44 22.78
CA ASN A 76 -21.39 -15.01 22.67
C ASN A 76 -21.52 -13.55 22.19
N GLN A 77 -20.76 -13.20 21.14
CA GLN A 77 -20.66 -11.83 20.63
C GLN A 77 -21.34 -11.69 19.27
N PRO A 78 -22.23 -10.69 19.08
CA PRO A 78 -22.84 -10.45 17.78
C PRO A 78 -21.80 -9.95 16.77
N ILE A 79 -22.03 -10.24 15.50
CA ILE A 79 -21.17 -9.83 14.38
C ILE A 79 -20.94 -8.31 14.34
N GLU A 80 -21.94 -7.51 14.75
CA GLU A 80 -21.85 -6.05 14.82
C GLU A 80 -20.79 -5.57 15.82
N LEU A 81 -20.55 -6.30 16.91
CA LEU A 81 -19.48 -5.97 17.84
C LEU A 81 -18.12 -6.18 17.20
N TRP A 82 -17.95 -7.26 16.44
CA TRP A 82 -16.72 -7.51 15.70
C TRP A 82 -16.50 -6.49 14.58
N LYS A 83 -17.57 -6.07 13.89
CA LYS A 83 -17.58 -4.99 12.92
C LYS A 83 -17.03 -3.68 13.50
N SER A 84 -17.55 -3.28 14.66
CA SER A 84 -17.10 -2.07 15.36
C SER A 84 -15.62 -2.15 15.78
N ARG A 85 -15.18 -3.31 16.26
CA ARG A 85 -13.77 -3.53 16.63
C ARG A 85 -12.84 -3.43 15.44
N ILE A 86 -13.15 -4.12 14.33
CA ILE A 86 -12.28 -4.09 13.17
C ILE A 86 -12.28 -2.70 12.51
N ALA A 87 -13.40 -1.98 12.49
CA ALA A 87 -13.45 -0.59 12.05
C ALA A 87 -12.56 0.33 12.90
N THR A 88 -12.54 0.13 14.22
CA THR A 88 -11.65 0.88 15.14
C THR A 88 -10.18 0.58 14.85
N ILE A 89 -9.83 -0.70 14.68
CA ILE A 89 -8.46 -1.12 14.33
C ILE A 89 -8.05 -0.52 12.97
N SER A 90 -8.90 -0.61 11.96
CA SER A 90 -8.66 -0.03 10.63
C SER A 90 -8.48 1.48 10.68
N ARG A 91 -9.27 2.19 11.50
CA ARG A 91 -9.09 3.64 11.72
C ARG A 91 -7.75 3.94 12.35
N SER A 92 -7.36 3.23 13.42
CA SER A 92 -6.06 3.41 14.05
C SER A 92 -4.91 3.10 13.09
N LEU A 93 -5.03 2.03 12.29
CA LEU A 93 -4.02 1.65 11.31
C LEU A 93 -3.84 2.75 10.26
N ILE A 94 -4.92 3.19 9.63
CA ILE A 94 -4.85 4.27 8.63
C ILE A 94 -4.35 5.57 9.27
N TYR A 95 -4.78 5.92 10.48
CA TYR A 95 -4.36 7.14 11.16
C TYR A 95 -2.84 7.21 11.35
N ASN A 96 -2.22 6.10 11.75
CA ASN A 96 -0.78 6.02 12.02
C ASN A 96 0.09 5.78 10.78
N ASN A 97 -0.49 5.44 9.63
CA ASN A 97 0.24 5.17 8.38
C ASN A 97 -0.32 6.07 7.27
N ALA A 98 0.33 7.21 7.04
CA ALA A 98 -0.19 8.32 6.22
C ALA A 98 -0.36 7.97 4.74
N GLU A 99 0.42 7.02 4.25
CA GLU A 99 0.30 6.34 2.97
C GLU A 99 -1.05 5.64 2.69
N LEU A 100 -1.76 5.20 3.74
CA LEU A 100 -2.95 4.40 3.61
C LEU A 100 -4.12 5.36 3.43
N LEU A 101 -4.69 5.34 2.23
CA LEU A 101 -5.83 6.19 1.91
C LEU A 101 -7.15 5.50 2.25
N GLN A 102 -7.17 4.17 2.24
CA GLN A 102 -8.39 3.39 2.39
C GLN A 102 -8.08 1.97 2.86
N LEU A 103 -8.99 1.41 3.65
CA LEU A 103 -9.04 -0.01 3.99
C LEU A 103 -10.48 -0.48 3.84
N ARG A 104 -10.65 -1.61 3.15
CA ARG A 104 -11.94 -2.26 2.94
C ARG A 104 -11.87 -3.71 3.38
N ILE A 105 -12.89 -4.15 4.10
CA ILE A 105 -13.17 -5.55 4.35
C ILE A 105 -14.39 -5.88 3.50
N ILE A 106 -14.21 -6.87 2.64
CA ILE A 106 -15.20 -7.28 1.66
C ILE A 106 -15.67 -8.69 2.04
N MET A 107 -16.98 -8.88 2.02
CA MET A 107 -17.62 -10.16 2.30
C MET A 107 -17.49 -11.10 1.09
N PRO A 108 -17.69 -12.42 1.27
CA PRO A 108 -17.65 -13.38 0.16
C PRO A 108 -18.63 -13.07 -0.98
N ASP A 109 -19.71 -12.37 -0.69
CA ASP A 109 -20.73 -11.94 -1.65
C ASP A 109 -20.39 -10.61 -2.36
N GLY A 110 -19.19 -10.05 -2.15
CA GLY A 110 -18.74 -8.82 -2.81
C GLY A 110 -19.07 -7.53 -2.05
N ARG A 111 -19.91 -7.59 -1.03
CA ARG A 111 -20.34 -6.41 -0.27
C ARG A 111 -19.25 -5.87 0.64
N GLU A 112 -19.11 -4.54 0.69
CA GLU A 112 -18.27 -3.89 1.69
C GLU A 112 -18.87 -4.12 3.09
N PHE A 113 -18.14 -4.81 3.96
CA PHE A 113 -18.49 -5.02 5.37
C PHE A 113 -18.05 -3.83 6.23
N VAL A 114 -16.82 -3.37 6.02
CA VAL A 114 -16.23 -2.23 6.71
C VAL A 114 -15.40 -1.47 5.71
N ARG A 115 -15.54 -0.14 5.72
CA ARG A 115 -14.70 0.77 4.95
C ARG A 115 -14.27 1.93 5.82
N VAL A 116 -12.98 2.22 5.79
CA VAL A 116 -12.39 3.40 6.44
C VAL A 116 -11.57 4.13 5.39
N ASP A 117 -11.81 5.43 5.27
CA ASP A 117 -11.11 6.30 4.31
C ASP A 117 -10.35 7.40 5.07
N ARG A 118 -9.19 7.79 4.52
CA ARG A 118 -8.51 9.05 4.83
C ARG A 118 -8.96 10.10 3.81
N ARG A 119 -9.67 11.13 4.26
CA ARG A 119 -10.15 12.24 3.42
C ARG A 119 -9.85 13.57 4.09
N ARG A 120 -9.21 14.49 3.36
CA ARG A 120 -8.89 15.86 3.84
C ARG A 120 -8.19 15.86 5.21
N GLY A 121 -7.24 14.93 5.41
CA GLY A 121 -6.48 14.80 6.66
C GLY A 121 -7.23 14.13 7.82
N LYS A 122 -8.50 13.76 7.65
CA LYS A 122 -9.29 13.02 8.66
C LYS A 122 -9.41 11.55 8.28
N VAL A 123 -9.46 10.69 9.27
CA VAL A 123 -9.68 9.25 9.10
C VAL A 123 -11.05 8.91 9.66
N GLU A 124 -11.95 8.43 8.80
CA GLU A 124 -13.35 8.19 9.14
C GLU A 124 -13.83 6.83 8.64
N GLN A 125 -14.66 6.19 9.46
CA GLN A 125 -15.43 5.02 9.02
C GLN A 125 -16.54 5.50 8.11
N ILE A 126 -16.68 4.86 6.95
CA ILE A 126 -17.76 5.15 6.01
C ILE A 126 -19.07 4.55 6.57
N PRO A 127 -20.17 5.33 6.63
CA PRO A 127 -21.46 4.84 7.10
C PRO A 127 -22.00 3.69 6.24
N GLU A 128 -22.78 2.80 6.86
CA GLU A 128 -23.38 1.62 6.20
C GLU A 128 -24.09 1.96 4.89
N ALA A 129 -24.89 3.04 4.90
CA ALA A 129 -25.66 3.49 3.74
C ALA A 129 -24.80 3.95 2.54
N LYS A 130 -23.48 4.08 2.72
CA LYS A 130 -22.51 4.47 1.69
C LYS A 130 -21.53 3.34 1.33
N LEU A 131 -21.69 2.16 1.94
CA LEU A 131 -20.93 0.98 1.58
C LEU A 131 -21.39 0.47 0.21
N GLN A 132 -20.44 -0.04 -0.57
CA GLN A 132 -20.72 -0.55 -1.91
C GLN A 132 -21.20 -2.00 -1.84
N ASP A 133 -22.23 -2.29 -2.62
CA ASP A 133 -22.63 -3.64 -3.04
C ASP A 133 -22.09 -3.83 -4.46
N LYS A 134 -21.33 -4.89 -4.71
CA LYS A 134 -20.56 -5.09 -5.95
C LYS A 134 -20.90 -6.39 -6.62
#